data_AF-A0A5K0WHS6-F1
#
_entry.id   AF-A0A5K0WHS6-F1
#
_cell.length_a   1.000
_cell.length_b   1.000
_cell.length_c   1.000
_cell.angle_alpha   90.00
_cell.angle_beta   90.00
_cell.angle_gamma   90.00
#
_symmetry.space_group_name_H-M   'P 1'
#
loop_
_entity.id
_entity.type
_entity.pdbx_description
1 polymer ?
#
loop_
_entity_poly.entity_id
_entity_poly.type
_entity_poly.pdbx_seq_one_letter_code
_entity_poly.pdbx_strand_id
1 'polypeptide(L)' 'MLEKFGPDFTVEKIKNKLKSTKAYYNVCKQILLTSGFGWDPTNKCVEVDNEVWANYIK' A
#
# COMPACT_ATOMS: atom_id res chain seq x y z
N MET A 1 -11.40 -25.12 -1.67
CA MET A 1 -10.73 -23.80 -1.69
C MET A 1 -10.21 -23.46 -3.09
N LEU A 2 -9.55 -24.40 -3.77
CA LEU A 2 -9.21 -24.33 -5.20
C LEU A 2 -10.43 -24.41 -6.14
N GLU A 3 -11.58 -24.93 -5.70
CA GLU A 3 -12.80 -24.94 -6.54
C GLU A 3 -13.48 -23.58 -6.67
N LYS A 4 -13.18 -22.64 -5.75
CA LYS A 4 -13.81 -21.30 -5.72
C LYS A 4 -13.03 -20.26 -6.51
N PHE A 5 -11.77 -20.56 -6.81
CA PHE A 5 -10.87 -19.72 -7.58
C PHE A 5 -10.22 -20.63 -8.62
N GLY A 6 -10.49 -20.37 -9.90
CA GLY A 6 -10.13 -21.26 -11.01
C GLY A 6 -8.65 -21.71 -11.04
N PRO A 7 -8.27 -22.57 -12.01
CA PRO A 7 -6.94 -23.21 -12.06
C PRO A 7 -5.77 -22.21 -12.02
N ASP A 8 -6.03 -20.94 -12.32
CA ASP A 8 -5.12 -19.81 -12.16
C ASP A 8 -4.76 -19.42 -10.72
N PHE A 9 -5.43 -19.96 -9.69
CA PHE A 9 -5.24 -19.56 -8.30
C PHE A 9 -4.22 -20.45 -7.59
N THR A 10 -2.95 -20.30 -7.95
CA THR A 10 -1.85 -21.04 -7.34
C THR A 10 -1.33 -20.34 -6.08
N VAL A 11 -0.81 -21.14 -5.13
CA VAL A 11 -0.17 -20.63 -3.90
C VAL A 11 0.96 -19.64 -4.21
N GLU A 12 1.69 -19.86 -5.31
CA GLU A 12 2.76 -18.95 -5.77
C GLU A 12 2.23 -17.59 -6.19
N LYS A 13 1.11 -17.52 -6.91
CA LYS A 13 0.47 -16.24 -7.27
C LYS A 13 0.00 -15.48 -6.01
N ILE A 14 -0.52 -16.19 -5.01
CA ILE A 14 -0.89 -15.57 -3.71
C ILE A 14 0.36 -15.02 -3.01
N LYS A 15 1.45 -15.80 -2.96
CA LYS A 15 2.72 -15.36 -2.38
C LYS A 15 3.28 -14.13 -3.10
N ASN A 16 3.24 -14.12 -4.44
CA ASN A 16 3.68 -12.98 -5.24
C ASN A 16 2.81 -11.74 -4.99
N LYS A 17 1.48 -11.89 -4.98
CA LYS A 17 0.57 -10.79 -4.67
C LYS A 17 0.81 -10.23 -3.27
N LEU A 18 0.98 -11.10 -2.28
CA LEU A 18 1.29 -10.71 -0.92
C LEU A 18 2.64 -9.97 -0.83
N LYS A 19 3.67 -10.43 -1.55
CA LYS A 19 4.97 -9.77 -1.61
C LYS A 19 4.85 -8.35 -2.18
N SER A 20 4.13 -8.18 -3.29
CA SER A 20 3.88 -6.86 -3.89
C SER A 20 3.06 -5.97 -2.95
N THR A 21 1.96 -6.46 -2.39
CA THR A 21 1.13 -5.71 -1.44
C THR A 21 1.91 -5.29 -0.20
N LYS A 22 2.80 -6.16 0.32
CA LYS A 22 3.67 -5.84 1.44
C LYS A 22 4.66 -4.72 1.11
N ALA A 23 5.18 -4.68 -0.13
CA ALA A 23 6.04 -3.59 -0.57
C ALA A 23 5.29 -2.25 -0.58
N TYR A 24 4.08 -2.20 -1.17
CA TYR A 24 3.24 -1.00 -1.15
C TYR A 24 2.88 -0.56 0.27
N TYR A 25 2.50 -1.51 1.12
CA TYR A 25 2.23 -1.24 2.54
C TYR A 25 3.44 -0.64 3.26
N ASN A 26 4.63 -1.17 3.03
CA ASN A 26 5.85 -0.63 3.64
C ASN A 26 6.11 0.80 3.18
N VAL A 27 5.91 1.12 1.91
CA VAL A 27 6.04 2.49 1.39
C VAL A 27 5.04 3.42 2.08
N CYS A 28 3.75 3.06 2.11
CA CYS A 28 2.74 3.85 2.83
C CYS A 28 3.10 4.02 4.31
N LYS A 29 3.59 2.98 4.96
CA LYS A 29 4.02 3.04 6.37
C LYS A 29 5.21 3.99 6.57
N GLN A 30 6.19 4.00 5.68
CA GLN A 30 7.32 4.94 5.75
C GLN A 30 6.86 6.39 5.57
N ILE A 31 5.95 6.63 4.63
CA ILE A 31 5.38 7.95 4.39
C ILE A 31 4.59 8.42 5.64
N LEU A 32 3.74 7.57 6.22
CA LEU A 32 2.98 7.88 7.43
C LEU A 32 3.84 8.07 8.69
N LEU A 33 5.09 7.58 8.71
CA LEU A 33 6.04 7.85 9.79
C LEU A 33 6.69 9.24 9.67
N THR A 34 6.55 9.89 8.51
CA THR A 34 7.07 11.24 8.29
C THR A 34 6.10 12.26 8.88
N SER A 35 6.64 13.26 9.57
CA SER A 35 5.82 14.31 10.18
C SER A 35 5.07 15.10 9.11
N GLY A 36 3.77 15.35 9.32
CA GLY A 36 2.91 16.07 8.36
C GLY A 36 2.12 15.16 7.39
N PHE A 37 2.27 13.84 7.51
CA PHE A 37 1.49 12.87 6.74
C PHE A 37 0.41 12.22 7.62
N GLY A 38 -0.82 12.24 7.13
CA GLY A 38 -1.99 11.58 7.71
C GLY A 38 -2.47 10.42 6.86
N TRP A 39 -3.42 9.66 7.40
CA TRP A 39 -4.14 8.61 6.66
C TRP A 39 -5.61 8.96 6.59
N ASP A 40 -6.15 9.06 5.39
CA ASP A 40 -7.59 9.24 5.16
C ASP A 40 -8.28 7.86 5.25
N PRO A 41 -9.12 7.59 6.27
CA PRO A 41 -9.81 6.32 6.43
C PRO A 41 -10.98 6.13 5.43
N THR A 42 -11.49 7.21 4.85
CA THR A 42 -12.62 7.23 3.92
C THR A 42 -12.17 6.83 2.51
N ASN A 43 -11.14 7.51 2.01
CA ASN A 43 -10.54 7.30 0.70
C ASN A 43 -9.47 6.20 0.72
N LYS A 44 -9.04 5.78 1.92
CA LYS A 44 -8.00 4.75 2.13
C LYS A 44 -6.68 5.13 1.44
N CYS A 45 -6.28 6.38 1.57
CA CYS A 45 -5.06 6.92 0.99
C CYS A 45 -4.31 7.81 2.00
N VAL A 46 -3.06 8.13 1.68
CA VAL A 46 -2.26 9.09 2.46
C VAL A 46 -2.84 10.48 2.21
N GLU A 47 -3.12 11.19 3.31
CA GLU A 47 -3.55 12.59 3.30
C GLU A 47 -2.34 13.45 3.66
N VAL A 48 -2.04 14.45 2.85
CA VAL A 48 -0.90 15.34 3.08
C VAL A 48 -1.16 16.67 2.38
N ASP A 49 -0.73 17.76 2.99
CA ASP A 49 -0.77 19.07 2.37
C ASP A 49 0.22 19.14 1.19
N ASN A 50 -0.15 19.85 0.12
CA ASN A 50 0.71 19.99 -1.06
C ASN A 50 2.09 20.57 -0.73
N GLU A 51 2.19 21.48 0.25
CA GLU A 51 3.47 22.08 0.66
C GLU A 51 4.38 21.05 1.36
N VAL A 52 3.80 20.19 2.21
CA VAL A 52 4.53 19.12 2.90
C VAL A 52 4.97 18.05 1.90
N TRP A 53 4.10 17.68 0.95
CA TRP A 53 4.43 16.74 -0.12
C TRP A 53 5.56 17.25 -1.02
N ALA A 54 5.52 18.53 -1.42
CA ALA A 54 6.56 19.14 -2.24
C ALA A 54 7.92 19.19 -1.52
N ASN A 55 7.93 19.40 -0.20
CA ASN A 55 9.16 19.35 0.59
C ASN A 55 9.69 17.92 0.80
N TYR A 56 8.82 16.92 0.85
CA TYR A 56 9.22 15.51 1.01
C TYR A 56 9.86 14.91 -0.24
N ILE A 57 9.42 15.33 -1.43
CA ILE A 57 9.93 14.84 -2.72
C ILE A 57 11.24 15.52 -3.15
N LYS A 58 11.54 16.68 -2.57
CA LYS A 58 12.69 17.51 -2.94
C LYS A 58 14.02 16.89 -2.50
#